data_AF-A0A4V2RWC1-F1
#
_entry.id   AF-A0A4V2RWC1-F1
#
_cell.length_a   1.000
_cell.length_b   1.000
_cell.length_c   1.000
_cell.angle_alpha   90.00
_cell.angle_beta   90.00
_cell.angle_gamma   90.00
#
_symmetry.space_group_name_H-M   'P 1'
#
loop_
_entity.id
_entity.type
_entity.pdbx_description
1 polymer ?
#
loop_
_entity_poly.entity_id
_entity_poly.type
_entity_poly.pdbx_seq_one_letter_code
_entity_poly.pdbx_strand_id
1 'polypeptide(L)'
;MNKLKNITALLFTAALFHGFMHHSFATSPPQEPANDTTAVELSFADERLIELFVSNVRQGNFEWALSIYDEIEYKDVLDLQSAYMRALERTGQHEGILEKYEERLKKWPDHKPFYEGALFHRARHKYTRAENRYQAEMRKYHQNENATTYALLRRELRNLSEDFRQVRDMALELREMNPRDRRYLLLLRNSYQRLNEPEKAEEINRMLEQN
;
A
#
# COMPACT_ATOMS: atom_id res chain seq x y z
N MET A 1 -30.63 1.04 28.47
CA MET A 1 -30.73 -0.26 29.19
C MET A 1 -30.20 -1.36 28.29
N ASN A 2 -29.27 -2.14 28.84
CA ASN A 2 -28.39 -3.10 28.18
C ASN A 2 -29.11 -4.27 27.52
N LYS A 3 -28.47 -4.84 26.48
CA LYS A 3 -28.27 -6.28 26.24
C LYS A 3 -27.29 -6.43 25.06
N LEU A 4 -26.02 -6.74 25.31
CA LEU A 4 -25.39 -8.04 25.62
C LEU A 4 -24.58 -8.49 24.39
N LYS A 5 -23.26 -8.35 24.53
CA LYS A 5 -22.22 -8.96 23.69
C LYS A 5 -22.19 -10.45 24.02
N ASN A 6 -22.09 -11.30 23.00
CA ASN A 6 -21.57 -12.65 23.08
C ASN A 6 -20.85 -12.93 21.76
N ILE A 7 -19.57 -13.29 21.82
CA ILE A 7 -19.00 -14.43 21.11
C ILE A 7 -17.82 -14.92 21.95
N THR A 8 -18.00 -16.14 22.43
CA THR A 8 -17.05 -16.99 23.15
C THR A 8 -16.22 -17.75 22.13
N ALA A 9 -14.92 -17.95 22.40
CA ALA A 9 -14.20 -19.23 22.33
C ALA A 9 -12.70 -19.01 22.07
N LEU A 10 -11.85 -19.45 22.99
CA LEU A 10 -11.08 -20.68 22.76
C LEU A 10 -10.49 -21.21 24.08
N LEU A 11 -10.58 -22.53 24.21
CA LEU A 11 -10.15 -23.39 25.31
C LEU A 11 -8.62 -23.56 25.33
N PHE A 12 -8.05 -23.79 26.52
CA PHE A 12 -7.09 -24.89 26.68
C PHE A 12 -7.13 -25.44 28.12
N THR A 13 -7.54 -26.70 28.22
CA THR A 13 -7.45 -27.57 29.38
C THR A 13 -6.08 -28.24 29.43
N ALA A 14 -5.43 -28.29 30.59
CA ALA A 14 -4.41 -29.28 30.91
C ALA A 14 -4.44 -29.62 32.41
N ALA A 15 -4.13 -30.88 32.71
CA ALA A 15 -4.62 -31.64 33.85
C ALA A 15 -3.59 -31.84 34.98
N LEU A 16 -4.13 -32.12 36.17
CA LEU A 16 -3.68 -33.00 37.28
C LEU A 16 -2.18 -33.06 37.67
N PHE A 17 -1.89 -32.73 38.93
CA PHE A 17 -0.94 -33.49 39.78
C PHE A 17 -1.28 -33.33 41.28
N HIS A 18 -1.37 -34.45 42.01
CA HIS A 18 -1.48 -34.50 43.47
C HIS A 18 -0.08 -34.43 44.12
N GLY A 19 0.07 -33.80 45.28
CA GLY A 19 1.27 -33.94 46.11
C GLY A 19 1.42 -32.91 47.23
N PHE A 20 1.32 -33.38 48.47
CA PHE A 20 1.55 -32.70 49.76
C PHE A 20 2.86 -31.89 49.86
N MET A 21 2.80 -30.72 50.53
CA MET A 21 3.48 -30.43 51.81
C MET A 21 3.48 -28.92 52.10
N HIS A 22 3.14 -28.57 53.33
CA HIS A 22 3.15 -27.21 53.88
C HIS A 22 4.55 -26.59 53.88
N HIS A 23 4.73 -25.47 53.17
CA HIS A 23 5.65 -24.41 53.57
C HIS A 23 5.03 -23.05 53.21
N SER A 24 4.80 -22.24 54.25
CA SER A 24 4.27 -20.89 54.15
C SER A 24 5.25 -19.98 53.43
N PHE A 25 4.99 -19.73 52.15
CA PHE A 25 5.53 -18.58 51.44
C PHE A 25 4.38 -17.61 51.20
N ALA A 26 4.58 -16.35 51.57
CA ALA A 26 3.66 -15.27 51.24
C ALA A 26 3.55 -15.18 49.71
N THR A 27 2.46 -15.71 49.15
CA THR A 27 2.13 -15.56 47.74
C THR A 27 1.60 -14.15 47.51
N SER A 28 2.44 -13.29 46.94
CA SER A 28 1.99 -12.08 46.26
C SER A 28 0.89 -12.44 45.25
N PRO A 29 -0.19 -11.64 45.12
CA PRO A 29 -1.22 -11.93 44.13
C PRO A 29 -0.62 -11.91 42.72
N PRO A 30 -1.15 -12.69 41.77
CA PRO A 30 -0.66 -12.70 40.41
C PRO A 30 -0.78 -11.28 39.83
N GLN A 31 0.35 -10.71 39.44
CA GLN A 31 0.41 -9.45 38.70
C GLN A 31 -0.31 -9.68 37.37
N GLU A 32 -1.47 -9.04 37.19
CA GLU A 32 -2.08 -8.89 35.87
C GLU A 32 -1.01 -8.32 34.92
N PRO A 33 -0.88 -8.83 33.68
CA PRO A 33 0.02 -8.22 32.73
C PRO A 33 -0.46 -6.78 32.52
N ALA A 34 0.37 -5.83 32.94
CA ALA A 34 0.17 -4.43 32.65
C ALA A 34 0.05 -4.30 31.13
N ASN A 35 -1.17 -4.10 30.66
CA ASN A 35 -1.42 -3.65 29.31
C ASN A 35 -1.00 -2.17 29.26
N ASP A 36 0.30 -1.92 29.28
CA ASP A 36 0.88 -0.60 29.07
C ASP A 36 0.83 -0.30 27.57
N THR A 37 -0.40 -0.15 27.07
CA THR A 37 -0.65 0.69 25.91
C THR A 37 -0.84 2.08 26.48
N THR A 38 0.24 2.74 26.85
CA THR A 38 0.23 4.18 27.11
C THR A 38 -0.13 4.84 25.77
N ALA A 39 -1.44 5.09 25.59
CA ALA A 39 -1.89 5.97 24.53
C ALA A 39 -1.17 7.31 24.76
N VAL A 40 -0.29 7.68 23.84
CA VAL A 40 0.38 8.98 23.90
C VAL A 40 -0.72 10.04 23.83
N GLU A 41 -1.00 10.70 24.96
CA GLU A 41 -1.89 11.86 24.98
C GLU A 41 -1.18 13.01 24.27
N LEU A 42 -1.73 13.41 23.12
CA LEU A 42 -1.21 14.54 22.37
C LEU A 42 -1.48 15.84 23.12
N SER A 43 -0.58 16.81 22.99
CA SER A 43 -0.89 18.15 23.48
C SER A 43 -2.03 18.75 22.65
N PHE A 44 -2.81 19.66 23.26
CA PHE A 44 -3.85 20.39 22.51
C PHE A 44 -3.26 21.10 21.28
N ALA A 45 -2.03 21.61 21.35
CA ALA A 45 -1.38 22.25 20.22
C ALA A 45 -1.13 21.26 19.06
N ASP A 46 -0.65 20.05 19.36
CA ASP A 46 -0.41 19.01 18.37
C ASP A 46 -1.69 18.50 17.73
N GLU A 47 -2.74 18.29 18.53
CA GLU A 47 -4.06 17.92 18.02
C GLU A 47 -4.58 18.94 17.00
N ARG A 48 -4.43 20.24 17.31
CA ARG A 48 -4.86 21.33 16.43
C ARG A 48 -4.00 21.43 15.17
N LEU A 49 -2.69 21.21 15.25
CA LEU A 49 -1.81 21.20 14.06
C LEU A 49 -2.11 20.01 13.15
N ILE A 50 -2.34 18.83 13.72
CA ILE A 50 -2.73 17.63 12.97
C ILE A 50 -4.09 17.83 12.30
N GLU A 51 -5.09 18.35 13.02
CA GLU A 51 -6.40 18.67 12.46
C GLU A 51 -6.30 19.68 11.31
N LEU A 52 -5.49 20.73 11.50
CA LEU A 52 -5.25 21.75 10.49
C LEU A 52 -4.62 21.16 9.21
N PHE A 53 -3.60 20.32 9.39
CA PHE A 53 -2.94 19.60 8.29
C PHE A 53 -3.93 18.71 7.54
N VAL A 54 -4.61 17.82 8.25
CA VAL A 54 -5.55 16.84 7.66
C VAL A 54 -6.70 17.57 6.95
N SER A 55 -7.22 18.65 7.55
CA SER A 55 -8.27 19.47 6.95
C SER A 55 -7.82 20.09 5.62
N ASN A 56 -6.59 20.60 5.56
CA ASN A 56 -6.07 21.21 4.33
C ASN A 56 -5.79 20.19 3.24
N VAL A 57 -5.29 19.00 3.58
CA VAL A 57 -5.19 17.89 2.62
C VAL A 57 -6.58 17.50 2.09
N ARG A 58 -7.60 17.46 2.94
CA ARG A 58 -8.99 17.17 2.51
C ARG A 58 -9.55 18.24 1.57
N GLN A 59 -9.21 19.50 1.81
CA GLN A 59 -9.62 20.65 0.98
C GLN A 59 -8.81 20.79 -0.32
N GLY A 60 -7.72 20.03 -0.48
CA GLY A 60 -6.86 20.08 -1.66
C GLY A 60 -5.71 21.09 -1.58
N ASN A 61 -5.50 21.70 -0.41
CA ASN A 61 -4.43 22.67 -0.16
C ASN A 61 -3.11 21.93 0.18
N PHE A 62 -2.63 21.09 -0.75
CA PHE A 62 -1.55 20.13 -0.47
C PHE A 62 -0.20 20.78 -0.13
N GLU A 63 0.23 21.78 -0.92
CA GLU A 63 1.51 22.47 -0.70
C GLU A 63 1.53 23.19 0.65
N TRP A 64 0.42 23.87 0.99
CA TRP A 64 0.29 24.53 2.27
C TRP A 64 0.25 23.53 3.43
N ALA A 65 -0.46 22.40 3.27
CA ALA A 65 -0.44 21.35 4.27
C ALA A 65 0.99 20.86 4.50
N LEU A 66 1.74 20.59 3.43
CA LEU A 66 3.14 20.16 3.54
C LEU A 66 4.03 21.17 4.25
N SER A 67 3.80 22.48 4.08
CA SER A 67 4.55 23.50 4.84
C SER A 67 4.33 23.48 6.35
N ILE A 68 3.23 22.87 6.82
CA ILE A 68 2.92 22.73 8.26
C ILE A 68 3.44 21.40 8.81
N TYR A 69 3.68 20.41 7.95
CA TYR A 69 4.03 19.06 8.37
C TYR A 69 5.29 19.03 9.26
N ASP A 70 6.25 19.91 9.01
CA ASP A 70 7.50 19.96 9.76
C ASP A 70 7.34 20.57 11.16
N GLU A 71 6.28 21.36 11.38
CA GLU A 71 5.92 21.94 12.68
C GLU A 71 5.22 20.93 13.61
N ILE A 72 4.79 19.78 13.08
CA ILE A 72 4.12 18.74 13.87
C ILE A 72 5.19 17.89 14.57
N GLU A 73 5.20 17.90 15.90
CA GLU A 73 6.14 17.12 16.70
C GLU A 73 5.81 15.62 16.63
N TYR A 74 4.53 15.28 16.85
CA TYR A 74 4.08 13.89 16.87
C TYR A 74 3.60 13.41 15.50
N LYS A 75 4.54 12.87 14.72
CA LYS A 75 4.27 12.36 13.36
C LYS A 75 3.62 10.97 13.32
N ASP A 76 3.63 10.24 14.43
CA ASP A 76 3.20 8.83 14.50
C ASP A 76 1.69 8.63 14.63
N VAL A 77 0.91 9.50 14.00
CA VAL A 77 -0.55 9.47 13.99
C VAL A 77 -1.05 8.96 12.63
N LEU A 78 -1.89 7.91 12.64
CA LEU A 78 -2.34 7.23 11.43
C LEU A 78 -2.99 8.20 10.41
N ASP A 79 -3.93 9.02 10.87
CA ASP A 79 -4.64 9.98 10.01
C ASP A 79 -3.69 11.02 9.41
N LEU A 80 -2.72 11.50 10.20
CA LEU A 80 -1.67 12.40 9.73
C LEU A 80 -0.83 11.74 8.64
N GLN A 81 -0.36 10.51 8.86
CA GLN A 81 0.48 9.79 7.91
C GLN A 81 -0.26 9.46 6.61
N SER A 82 -1.53 9.08 6.71
CA SER A 82 -2.42 8.87 5.56
C SER A 82 -2.58 10.15 4.74
N ALA A 83 -2.86 11.28 5.41
CA ALA A 83 -2.98 12.58 4.76
C ALA A 83 -1.64 13.06 4.15
N TYR A 84 -0.52 12.81 4.83
CA TYR A 84 0.82 13.16 4.36
C TYR A 84 1.18 12.42 3.07
N MET A 85 0.95 11.11 3.02
CA MET A 85 1.19 10.33 1.80
C MET A 85 0.35 10.86 0.63
N ARG A 86 -0.92 11.17 0.86
CA ARG A 86 -1.78 11.79 -0.15
C ARG A 86 -1.25 13.14 -0.62
N ALA A 87 -0.73 13.98 0.27
CA ALA A 87 -0.17 15.27 -0.08
C ALA A 87 1.11 15.13 -0.94
N LEU A 88 2.01 14.21 -0.58
CA LEU A 88 3.20 13.90 -1.39
C LEU A 88 2.82 13.44 -2.81
N GLU A 89 1.84 12.54 -2.93
CA GLU A 89 1.38 12.07 -4.23
C GLU A 89 0.79 13.19 -5.10
N ARG A 90 0.05 14.12 -4.50
CA ARG A 90 -0.64 15.20 -5.21
C ARG A 90 0.27 16.34 -5.63
N THR A 91 1.38 16.53 -4.92
CA THR A 91 2.42 17.52 -5.24
C THR A 91 3.52 16.95 -6.14
N GLY A 92 3.40 15.68 -6.57
CA GLY A 92 4.38 15.04 -7.46
C GLY A 92 5.68 14.64 -6.78
N GLN A 93 5.75 14.69 -5.45
CA GLN A 93 6.89 14.27 -4.65
C GLN A 93 6.94 12.74 -4.58
N HIS A 94 7.35 12.11 -5.68
CA HIS A 94 7.35 10.66 -5.86
C HIS A 94 8.67 9.97 -5.48
N GLU A 95 9.71 10.74 -5.13
CA GLU A 95 10.98 10.16 -4.72
C GLU A 95 10.83 9.32 -3.44
N GLY A 96 11.28 8.06 -3.50
CA GLY A 96 11.17 7.13 -2.38
C GLY A 96 9.73 6.80 -1.96
N ILE A 97 8.72 7.07 -2.79
CA ILE A 97 7.31 6.98 -2.38
C ILE A 97 6.89 5.53 -2.09
N LEU A 98 7.43 4.56 -2.82
CA LEU A 98 7.15 3.14 -2.60
C LEU A 98 7.70 2.71 -1.24
N GLU A 99 8.96 3.05 -0.96
CA GLU A 99 9.64 2.76 0.30
C GLU A 99 8.86 3.37 1.47
N LYS A 100 8.42 4.63 1.33
CA LYS A 100 7.56 5.32 2.30
C LYS A 100 6.24 4.57 2.56
N TYR A 101 5.58 4.04 1.53
CA TYR A 101 4.38 3.24 1.71
C TYR A 101 4.67 1.90 2.40
N GLU A 102 5.74 1.21 2.00
CA GLU A 102 6.13 -0.08 2.59
C GLU A 102 6.53 0.04 4.06
N GLU A 103 7.22 1.11 4.45
CA GLU A 103 7.51 1.43 5.85
C GLU A 103 6.24 1.63 6.68
N ARG A 104 5.26 2.37 6.14
CA ARG A 104 3.97 2.60 6.81
C ARG A 104 3.16 1.33 6.91
N LEU A 105 3.18 0.47 5.90
CA LEU A 105 2.49 -0.81 5.92
C LEU A 105 3.10 -1.77 6.96
N LYS A 106 4.41 -1.71 7.24
CA LYS A 106 5.00 -2.46 8.37
C LYS A 106 4.42 -2.04 9.71
N LYS A 107 4.14 -0.75 9.88
CA LYS A 107 3.59 -0.18 11.12
C LYS A 107 2.07 -0.32 11.24
N TRP A 108 1.36 -0.18 10.12
CA TRP A 108 -0.09 -0.27 10.02
C TRP A 108 -0.50 -1.28 8.93
N PRO A 109 -0.30 -2.59 9.16
CA PRO A 109 -0.46 -3.63 8.15
C PRO A 109 -1.89 -3.75 7.60
N ASP A 110 -2.89 -3.44 8.41
CA ASP A 110 -4.30 -3.57 8.02
C ASP A 110 -4.87 -2.26 7.42
N HIS A 111 -4.05 -1.21 7.28
CA HIS A 111 -4.52 0.07 6.78
C HIS A 111 -4.60 0.07 5.25
N LYS A 112 -5.83 -0.10 4.74
CA LYS A 112 -6.12 -0.23 3.30
C LYS A 112 -5.49 0.85 2.41
N PRO A 113 -5.54 2.16 2.73
CA PRO A 113 -4.90 3.18 1.90
C PRO A 113 -3.37 3.02 1.75
N PHE A 114 -2.68 2.49 2.77
CA PHE A 114 -1.25 2.23 2.65
C PHE A 114 -0.98 1.00 1.79
N TYR A 115 -1.80 -0.04 1.92
CA TYR A 115 -1.73 -1.21 1.05
C TYR A 115 -1.99 -0.85 -0.42
N GLU A 116 -3.08 -0.13 -0.69
CA GLU A 116 -3.44 0.37 -2.03
C GLU A 116 -2.32 1.22 -2.63
N GLY A 117 -1.77 2.16 -1.85
CA GLY A 117 -0.64 2.98 -2.29
C GLY A 117 0.63 2.18 -2.58
N ALA A 118 1.02 1.27 -1.68
CA ALA A 118 2.18 0.40 -1.88
C ALA A 118 2.03 -0.45 -3.16
N LEU A 119 0.86 -1.07 -3.33
CA LEU A 119 0.57 -1.91 -4.49
C LEU A 119 0.61 -1.09 -5.79
N PHE A 120 0.03 0.11 -5.80
CA PHE A 120 0.06 1.00 -6.97
C PHE A 120 1.48 1.41 -7.36
N HIS A 121 2.30 1.88 -6.41
CA HIS A 121 3.66 2.31 -6.72
C HIS A 121 4.56 1.14 -7.09
N ARG A 122 4.33 -0.05 -6.52
CA ARG A 122 5.00 -1.29 -6.94
C ARG A 122 4.64 -1.66 -8.38
N ALA A 123 3.36 -1.64 -8.74
CA ALA A 123 2.89 -1.91 -10.09
C ALA A 123 3.47 -0.90 -11.10
N ARG A 124 3.45 0.40 -10.76
CA ARG A 124 4.02 1.47 -11.58
C ARG A 124 5.51 1.32 -11.79
N HIS A 125 6.27 1.04 -10.72
CA HIS A 125 7.72 0.82 -10.81
C HIS A 125 8.03 -0.39 -11.70
N LYS A 126 7.33 -1.51 -11.50
CA LYS A 126 7.50 -2.73 -12.29
C LYS A 126 7.15 -2.52 -13.76
N TYR A 127 6.06 -1.82 -14.05
CA TYR A 127 5.68 -1.44 -15.41
C TYR A 127 6.75 -0.59 -16.08
N THR A 128 7.22 0.46 -15.39
CA THR A 128 8.24 1.38 -15.92
C THR A 128 9.53 0.63 -16.25
N ARG A 129 9.97 -0.27 -15.37
CA ARG A 129 11.15 -1.12 -15.60
C ARG A 129 10.95 -2.04 -16.82
N ALA A 130 9.81 -2.70 -16.92
CA ALA A 130 9.49 -3.59 -18.04
C ALA A 130 9.41 -2.82 -19.38
N GLU A 131 8.76 -1.66 -19.38
CA GLU A 131 8.62 -0.78 -20.53
C GLU A 131 9.98 -0.26 -21.01
N ASN A 132 10.83 0.21 -20.09
CA ASN A 132 12.18 0.67 -20.45
C ASN A 132 13.01 -0.44 -21.11
N ARG A 133 12.90 -1.67 -20.60
CA ARG A 133 13.58 -2.83 -21.19
C ARG A 133 12.96 -3.20 -22.54
N TYR A 134 11.64 -3.22 -22.67
CA TYR A 134 10.95 -3.43 -23.94
C TYR A 134 11.47 -2.46 -25.01
N GLN A 135 11.48 -1.16 -24.71
CA GLN A 135 11.95 -0.13 -25.62
C GLN A 135 13.43 -0.30 -25.97
N ALA A 136 14.27 -0.72 -25.01
CA ALA A 136 15.67 -1.01 -25.27
C ALA A 136 15.86 -2.19 -26.23
N GLU A 137 15.13 -3.30 -26.04
CA GLU A 137 15.22 -4.45 -26.94
C GLU A 137 14.67 -4.14 -28.35
N MET A 138 13.57 -3.39 -28.44
CA MET A 138 13.05 -2.91 -29.73
C MET A 138 14.08 -2.05 -30.47
N ARG A 139 14.77 -1.13 -29.77
CA ARG A 139 15.84 -0.33 -30.38
C ARG A 139 17.00 -1.18 -30.90
N LYS A 140 17.44 -2.19 -30.14
CA LYS A 140 18.51 -3.11 -30.58
C LYS A 140 18.11 -3.87 -31.84
N TYR A 141 16.85 -4.32 -31.92
CA TYR A 141 16.32 -4.99 -33.11
C TYR A 141 16.33 -4.03 -34.31
N HIS A 142 15.77 -2.84 -34.17
CA HIS A 142 15.70 -1.85 -35.27
C HIS A 142 17.06 -1.34 -35.76
N GLN A 143 18.10 -1.37 -34.90
CA GLN A 143 19.47 -1.01 -35.31
C GLN A 143 20.11 -2.04 -36.26
N ASN A 144 19.71 -3.30 -36.19
CA ASN A 144 20.26 -4.37 -37.03
C ASN A 144 19.22 -5.46 -37.23
N GLU A 145 18.27 -5.21 -38.13
CA GLU A 145 17.16 -6.13 -38.38
C GLU A 145 17.64 -7.37 -39.13
N ASN A 146 17.74 -8.50 -38.43
CA ASN A 146 18.10 -9.78 -39.00
C ASN A 146 17.48 -10.94 -38.20
N ALA A 147 17.62 -12.18 -38.70
CA ALA A 147 17.03 -13.36 -38.07
C ALA A 147 17.52 -13.58 -36.62
N THR A 148 18.79 -13.28 -36.33
CA THR A 148 19.38 -13.44 -35.00
C THR A 148 18.84 -12.40 -34.02
N THR A 149 18.79 -11.11 -34.40
CA THR A 149 18.25 -10.05 -33.54
C THR A 149 16.75 -10.22 -33.31
N TYR A 150 16.01 -10.70 -34.31
CA TYR A 150 14.61 -11.08 -34.14
C TYR A 150 14.42 -12.23 -33.13
N ALA A 151 15.24 -13.28 -33.22
CA ALA A 151 15.18 -14.41 -32.28
C ALA A 151 15.49 -13.97 -30.83
N LEU A 152 16.48 -13.08 -30.65
CA LEU A 152 16.80 -12.48 -29.36
C LEU A 152 15.64 -11.62 -28.84
N LEU A 153 15.09 -10.74 -29.67
CA LEU A 153 13.93 -9.92 -29.32
C LEU A 153 12.77 -10.82 -28.84
N ARG A 154 12.42 -11.85 -29.60
CA ARG A 154 11.34 -12.78 -29.24
C ARG A 154 11.56 -13.43 -27.87
N ARG A 155 12.81 -13.82 -27.54
CA ARG A 155 13.16 -14.39 -26.24
C ARG A 155 12.94 -13.37 -25.12
N GLU A 156 13.41 -12.14 -25.29
CA GLU A 156 13.28 -11.09 -24.29
C GLU A 156 11.83 -10.65 -24.11
N LEU A 157 11.06 -10.53 -25.19
CA LEU A 157 9.63 -10.21 -25.14
C LEU A 157 8.84 -11.24 -24.33
N ARG A 158 9.17 -12.54 -24.44
CA ARG A 158 8.53 -13.58 -23.62
C ARG A 158 8.73 -13.35 -22.12
N ASN A 159 9.93 -12.93 -21.71
CA ASN A 159 10.22 -12.64 -20.31
C ASN A 159 9.48 -11.37 -19.86
N LEU A 160 9.41 -10.35 -20.72
CA LEU A 160 8.68 -9.12 -20.45
C LEU A 160 7.17 -9.33 -20.33
N SER A 161 6.60 -10.29 -21.06
CA SER A 161 5.17 -10.65 -20.92
C SER A 161 4.83 -11.14 -19.51
N GLU A 162 5.75 -11.81 -18.80
CA GLU A 162 5.55 -12.16 -17.39
C GLU A 162 5.50 -10.91 -16.51
N ASP A 163 6.40 -9.94 -16.77
CA ASP A 163 6.40 -8.69 -16.03
C ASP A 163 5.10 -7.91 -16.20
N PHE A 164 4.59 -7.81 -17.43
CA PHE A 164 3.33 -7.14 -17.74
C PHE A 164 2.10 -7.89 -17.20
N ARG A 165 2.11 -9.23 -17.13
CA ARG A 165 1.04 -10.00 -16.48
C ARG A 165 0.94 -9.66 -15.00
N GLN A 166 2.07 -9.62 -14.28
CA GLN A 166 2.06 -9.25 -12.87
C GLN A 166 1.60 -7.80 -12.65
N VAL A 167 1.95 -6.86 -13.54
CA VAL A 167 1.41 -5.49 -13.47
C VAL A 167 -0.10 -5.48 -13.70
N ARG A 168 -0.60 -6.21 -14.70
CA ARG A 168 -2.04 -6.35 -14.95
C ARG A 168 -2.75 -6.88 -13.71
N ASP A 169 -2.23 -7.95 -13.09
CA ASP A 169 -2.87 -8.61 -11.96
C ASP A 169 -2.91 -7.67 -10.73
N MET A 170 -1.82 -6.95 -10.44
CA MET A 170 -1.82 -5.89 -9.42
C MET A 170 -2.82 -4.76 -9.75
N ALA A 171 -2.94 -4.38 -11.02
CA ALA A 171 -3.87 -3.32 -11.44
C ALA A 171 -5.34 -3.76 -11.41
N LEU A 172 -5.63 -5.05 -11.58
CA LEU A 172 -6.97 -5.62 -11.36
C LEU A 172 -7.33 -5.56 -9.87
N GLU A 173 -6.42 -5.96 -9.00
CA GLU A 173 -6.61 -5.89 -7.54
C GLU A 173 -6.83 -4.44 -7.07
N LEU A 174 -6.03 -3.49 -7.57
CA LEU A 174 -6.23 -2.06 -7.31
C LEU A 174 -7.62 -1.57 -7.75
N ARG A 175 -8.10 -2.04 -8.90
CA ARG A 175 -9.44 -1.70 -9.40
C ARG A 175 -10.55 -2.30 -8.54
N GLU A 176 -10.37 -3.48 -7.99
CA GLU A 176 -11.33 -4.07 -7.05
C GLU A 176 -11.42 -3.25 -5.75
N MET A 177 -10.28 -2.76 -5.25
CA MET A 177 -10.23 -1.92 -4.05
C MET A 177 -10.86 -0.54 -4.26
N ASN A 178 -10.56 0.11 -5.39
CA ASN A 178 -11.05 1.44 -5.72
C ASN A 178 -11.34 1.56 -7.23
N PRO A 179 -12.57 1.21 -7.65
CA PRO A 179 -12.93 1.11 -9.07
C PRO A 179 -12.91 2.44 -9.84
N ARG A 180 -12.93 3.57 -9.12
CA ARG A 180 -13.05 4.92 -9.70
C ARG A 180 -11.70 5.56 -9.98
N ASP A 181 -10.59 4.99 -9.50
CA ASP A 181 -9.29 5.58 -9.74
C ASP A 181 -8.81 5.30 -11.17
N ARG A 182 -8.82 6.37 -11.98
CA ARG A 182 -8.38 6.36 -13.38
C ARG A 182 -6.96 5.83 -13.56
N ARG A 183 -6.07 5.99 -12.57
CA ARG A 183 -4.67 5.56 -12.65
C ARG A 183 -4.55 4.04 -12.84
N TYR A 184 -5.48 3.28 -12.26
CA TYR A 184 -5.47 1.81 -12.35
C TYR A 184 -5.94 1.34 -13.72
N LEU A 185 -6.94 2.01 -14.29
CA LEU A 185 -7.37 1.80 -15.67
C LEU A 185 -6.22 2.08 -16.67
N LEU A 186 -5.45 3.15 -16.46
CA LEU A 186 -4.29 3.44 -17.32
C LEU A 186 -3.24 2.33 -17.25
N LEU A 187 -2.92 1.81 -16.05
CA LEU A 187 -2.01 0.67 -15.90
C LEU A 187 -2.55 -0.60 -16.59
N LEU A 188 -3.85 -0.88 -16.45
CA LEU A 188 -4.51 -2.02 -17.09
C LEU A 188 -4.45 -1.94 -18.62
N ARG A 189 -4.90 -0.82 -19.20
CA ARG A 189 -4.86 -0.58 -20.65
C ARG A 189 -3.45 -0.79 -21.19
N ASN A 190 -2.47 -0.14 -20.57
CA ASN A 190 -1.08 -0.21 -20.99
C ASN A 190 -0.51 -1.63 -20.91
N SER A 191 -0.90 -2.38 -19.88
CA SER A 191 -0.48 -3.79 -19.73
C SER A 191 -1.12 -4.67 -20.79
N TYR A 192 -2.43 -4.52 -21.07
CA TYR A 192 -3.12 -5.27 -22.12
C TYR A 192 -2.55 -5.00 -23.52
N GLN A 193 -2.20 -3.75 -23.82
CA GLN A 193 -1.50 -3.43 -25.08
C GLN A 193 -0.19 -4.20 -25.22
N ARG A 194 0.60 -4.30 -24.14
CA ARG A 194 1.88 -5.03 -24.14
C ARG A 194 1.72 -6.54 -24.16
N LEU A 195 0.58 -7.05 -23.69
CA LEU A 195 0.22 -8.46 -23.76
C LEU A 195 -0.44 -8.86 -25.09
N ASN A 196 -0.55 -7.93 -26.04
CA ASN A 196 -1.23 -8.14 -27.31
C ASN A 196 -2.70 -8.58 -27.13
N GLU A 197 -3.40 -7.96 -26.17
CA GLU A 197 -4.81 -8.15 -25.88
C GLU A 197 -5.61 -6.87 -26.25
N PRO A 198 -5.70 -6.51 -27.55
CA PRO A 198 -6.24 -5.21 -27.99
C PRO A 198 -7.71 -5.01 -27.63
N GLU A 199 -8.52 -6.06 -27.64
CA GLU A 199 -9.95 -5.99 -27.29
C GLU A 199 -10.17 -5.52 -25.85
N LYS A 200 -9.35 -6.02 -24.91
CA LYS A 200 -9.38 -5.60 -23.51
C LYS A 200 -8.83 -4.20 -23.32
N ALA A 201 -7.75 -3.86 -24.01
CA ALA A 201 -7.23 -2.49 -23.98
C ALA A 201 -8.30 -1.49 -24.45
N GLU A 202 -9.07 -1.85 -25.47
CA GLU A 202 -10.15 -1.01 -26.00
C GLU A 202 -11.38 -0.95 -25.09
N GLU A 203 -11.70 -2.03 -24.38
CA GLU A 203 -12.68 -2.01 -23.30
C GLU A 203 -12.29 -1.00 -22.22
N ILE A 204 -11.02 -1.00 -21.80
CA ILE A 204 -10.53 -0.02 -20.83
C ILE A 204 -10.56 1.40 -21.39
N ASN A 205 -10.27 1.61 -22.69
CA ASN A 205 -10.40 2.93 -23.32
C ASN A 205 -11.83 3.47 -23.20
N ARG A 206 -12.84 2.66 -23.49
CA ARG A 206 -14.25 3.07 -23.31
C ARG A 206 -14.57 3.43 -21.86
N MET A 207 -14.05 2.67 -20.89
CA MET A 207 -14.21 2.99 -19.46
C MET A 207 -13.52 4.30 -19.07
N LEU A 208 -12.38 4.62 -19.71
CA LEU A 208 -11.66 5.88 -19.52
C LEU A 208 -12.38 7.07 -20.18
N GLU A 209 -13.24 6.87 -21.17
CA GLU A 209 -14.03 7.94 -21.79
C GLU A 209 -15.28 8.29 -20.99
N GLN A 210 -15.79 7.32 -20.22
CA GLN A 210 -17.01 7.45 -19.41
C GLN A 210 -16.77 8.00 -17.99
N ASN A 211 -15.51 8.07 -17.55
CA ASN A 211 -15.07 8.57 -16.24
C ASN A 211 -14.28 9.86 -16.37
#